data_AF-A0A4W5LFD5-F1
#
_entry.id   AF-A0A4W5LFD5-F1
#
_cell.length_a   1.000
_cell.length_b   1.000
_cell.length_c   1.000
_cell.angle_alpha   90.00
_cell.angle_beta   90.00
_cell.angle_gamma   90.00
#
_symmetry.space_group_name_H-M   'P 1'
#
loop_
_entity.id
_entity.type
_entity.pdbx_description
1 polymer ?
#
loop_
_entity_poly.entity_id
_entity_poly.type
_entity_poly.pdbx_seq_one_letter_code
_entity_poly.pdbx_strand_id
1 'polypeptide(L)'
;SVCQLHLPHCQIHSEGGCDFLSVAHVTDDKVEFLPPHETTDTHVIINITGSSAYGDVTDDDAAISPIHGLVLLFYQSFFSEERSILNVLLLPRNVVIREVQEERKRRNGDKETFIETNPQCSLTPKKAYILSTDITDGYRINPTSAAFMDFQSYENYFPTFQLFLLTVVKELDLVLKENGSTENEWNGLVWLPAPVQVQPHGPVAPVPADAAQAQPHGPAVPIQLQAVPAPHQPAPQPAGPAQVQPHGPAAPTAVVRPSVHEDELELR
;
A
#
# COMPACT_ATOMS: atom_id res chain seq x y z
N SER A 1 17.30 -30.28 9.74
CA SER A 1 17.77 -29.27 8.77
C SER A 1 17.66 -27.91 9.45
N VAL A 2 18.65 -27.04 9.27
CA VAL A 2 18.57 -25.64 9.70
C VAL A 2 18.03 -24.83 8.53
N CYS A 3 17.05 -23.98 8.77
CA CYS A 3 16.50 -23.04 7.78
C CYS A 3 16.76 -21.61 8.24
N GLN A 4 16.81 -20.66 7.30
CA GLN A 4 16.91 -19.23 7.60
C GLN A 4 15.52 -18.59 7.51
N LEU A 5 15.17 -17.84 8.54
CA LEU A 5 13.99 -16.97 8.56
C LEU A 5 14.47 -15.52 8.41
N HIS A 6 13.82 -14.79 7.52
CA HIS A 6 14.10 -13.39 7.23
C HIS A 6 12.90 -12.56 7.67
N LEU A 7 13.08 -11.74 8.70
CA LEU A 7 12.05 -10.86 9.24
C LEU A 7 12.35 -9.42 8.83
N PRO A 8 11.40 -8.72 8.16
CA PRO A 8 11.68 -7.40 7.62
C PRO A 8 11.61 -6.31 8.70
N HIS A 9 12.61 -5.43 8.76
CA HIS A 9 12.62 -4.24 9.61
C HIS A 9 12.81 -2.96 8.80
N CYS A 10 12.63 -1.84 9.50
CA CYS A 10 12.88 -0.49 9.00
C CYS A 10 13.94 0.26 9.80
N GLN A 11 14.59 -0.38 10.77
CA GLN A 11 15.59 0.27 11.61
C GLN A 11 16.80 0.80 10.83
N ILE A 12 17.27 1.99 11.21
CA ILE A 12 18.49 2.60 10.68
C ILE A 12 19.67 2.14 11.55
N HIS A 13 20.75 1.70 10.92
CA HIS A 13 21.97 1.29 11.61
C HIS A 13 22.60 2.51 12.29
N SER A 14 22.72 2.47 13.62
CA SER A 14 23.47 3.48 14.37
C SER A 14 24.96 3.11 14.44
N GLU A 15 25.83 4.00 14.91
CA GLU A 15 27.27 3.69 15.11
C GLU A 15 27.51 2.47 16.02
N GLY A 16 26.52 2.05 16.82
CA GLY A 16 26.53 0.84 17.64
C GLY A 16 25.84 -0.38 17.01
N GLY A 17 25.50 -0.35 15.72
CA GLY A 17 24.81 -1.44 15.04
C GLY A 17 23.31 -1.54 15.36
N CYS A 18 22.78 -2.76 15.24
CA CYS A 18 21.37 -3.11 15.50
C CYS A 18 21.23 -4.10 16.66
N ASP A 19 22.11 -4.01 17.67
CA ASP A 19 22.17 -4.94 18.81
C ASP A 19 20.91 -4.91 19.70
N PHE A 20 20.04 -3.92 19.51
CA PHE A 20 18.73 -3.78 20.15
C PHE A 20 17.62 -4.57 19.47
N LEU A 21 17.86 -5.15 18.29
CA LEU A 21 16.90 -6.01 17.60
C LEU A 21 17.02 -7.44 18.12
N SER A 22 15.88 -8.03 18.43
CA SER A 22 15.76 -9.43 18.81
C SER A 22 14.55 -10.07 18.12
N VAL A 23 14.53 -11.39 18.04
CA VAL A 23 13.37 -12.13 17.52
C VAL A 23 12.71 -12.87 18.67
N ALA A 24 11.47 -12.54 18.97
CA ALA A 24 10.64 -13.35 19.85
C ALA A 24 10.31 -14.67 19.15
N HIS A 25 10.64 -15.78 19.80
CA HIS A 25 10.26 -17.13 19.41
C HIS A 25 9.23 -17.64 20.42
N VAL A 26 8.02 -17.90 19.93
CA VAL A 26 6.90 -18.38 20.73
C VAL A 26 6.79 -19.88 20.57
N THR A 27 6.88 -20.58 21.70
CA THR A 27 6.60 -22.01 21.83
C THR A 27 5.41 -22.22 22.78
N ASP A 28 4.87 -23.44 22.85
CA ASP A 28 3.60 -23.74 23.54
C ASP A 28 3.50 -23.16 24.96
N ASP A 29 4.62 -23.07 25.70
CA ASP A 29 4.63 -22.62 27.10
C ASP A 29 5.57 -21.43 27.39
N LYS A 30 6.28 -20.88 26.39
CA LYS A 30 7.25 -19.79 26.63
C LYS A 30 7.52 -18.91 25.40
N VAL A 31 7.84 -17.65 25.68
CA VAL A 31 8.47 -16.72 24.73
C VAL A 31 9.94 -16.62 25.08
N GLU A 32 10.81 -16.87 24.11
CA GLU A 32 12.26 -16.64 24.22
C GLU A 32 12.70 -15.59 23.21
N PHE A 33 13.71 -14.77 23.57
CA PHE A 33 14.26 -13.76 22.68
C PHE A 33 15.58 -14.25 22.11
N LEU A 34 15.60 -14.42 20.78
CA LEU A 34 16.76 -14.89 20.05
C LEU A 34 17.56 -13.70 19.50
N PRO A 35 18.89 -13.67 19.67
CA PRO A 35 19.71 -12.69 18.99
C PRO A 35 19.73 -12.96 17.47
N PRO A 36 19.83 -11.91 16.64
CA PRO A 36 20.05 -12.06 15.21
C PRO A 36 21.28 -12.91 14.90
N HIS A 37 21.21 -13.75 13.86
CA HIS A 37 22.41 -14.34 13.27
C HIS A 37 23.15 -13.32 12.39
N GLU A 38 22.37 -12.53 11.65
CA GLU A 38 22.82 -11.43 10.80
C GLU A 38 21.71 -10.36 10.75
N THR A 39 22.11 -9.09 10.71
CA THR A 39 21.19 -7.97 10.50
C THR A 39 21.65 -7.18 9.28
N THR A 40 20.77 -7.05 8.29
CA THR A 40 21.00 -6.26 7.07
C THR A 40 20.31 -4.89 7.20
N ASP A 41 20.30 -4.07 6.15
CA ASP A 41 19.54 -2.82 6.15
C ASP A 41 18.01 -3.02 6.17
N THR A 42 17.54 -4.25 5.91
CA THR A 42 16.11 -4.51 5.65
C THR A 42 15.56 -5.75 6.35
N HIS A 43 16.42 -6.66 6.81
CA HIS A 43 16.03 -7.93 7.40
C HIS A 43 16.90 -8.32 8.58
N VAL A 44 16.25 -8.83 9.63
CA VAL A 44 16.84 -9.65 10.68
C VAL A 44 16.80 -11.09 10.20
N ILE A 45 17.94 -11.77 10.24
CA ILE A 45 18.09 -13.15 9.78
C ILE A 45 18.39 -14.03 11.00
N ILE A 46 17.59 -15.08 11.20
CA ILE A 46 17.82 -16.08 12.26
C ILE A 46 17.84 -17.49 11.69
N ASN A 47 18.59 -18.37 12.35
CA ASN A 47 18.61 -19.80 12.07
C ASN A 47 17.55 -20.50 12.92
N ILE A 48 16.66 -21.26 12.29
CA ILE A 48 15.58 -21.98 12.97
C ILE A 48 15.65 -23.49 12.70
N THR A 49 15.16 -24.26 13.66
CA THR A 49 15.00 -25.72 13.55
C THR A 49 13.57 -26.10 13.92
N GLY A 50 12.74 -26.38 12.92
CA GLY A 50 11.33 -26.71 13.11
C GLY A 50 10.40 -25.54 12.78
N SER A 51 9.11 -25.72 13.07
CA SER A 51 8.06 -24.73 12.82
C SER A 51 7.55 -24.17 14.15
N SER A 52 7.71 -22.86 14.34
CA SER A 52 7.20 -22.09 15.47
C SER A 52 6.80 -20.69 15.00
N ALA A 53 6.14 -19.91 15.86
CA ALA A 53 5.85 -18.51 15.58
C ALA A 53 7.04 -17.62 15.98
N TYR A 54 7.34 -16.63 15.13
CA TYR A 54 8.46 -15.70 15.31
C TYR A 54 8.01 -14.27 14.98
N GLY A 55 8.58 -13.27 15.66
CA GLY A 55 8.36 -11.85 15.36
C GLY A 55 9.48 -10.96 15.86
N ASP A 56 9.73 -9.84 15.18
CA ASP A 56 10.74 -8.86 15.59
C ASP A 56 10.29 -8.10 16.83
N VAL A 57 11.20 -7.95 17.79
CA VAL A 57 10.99 -7.20 19.03
C VAL A 57 12.15 -6.24 19.24
N THR A 58 11.79 -5.00 19.56
CA THR A 58 12.69 -3.96 20.04
C THR A 58 12.59 -3.86 21.56
N ASP A 59 13.70 -3.56 22.22
CA ASP A 59 13.71 -3.24 23.65
C ASP A 59 12.83 -2.01 23.95
N ASP A 60 11.88 -2.14 24.87
CA ASP A 60 10.93 -1.08 25.24
C ASP A 60 11.62 0.10 25.93
N ASP A 61 12.77 -0.14 26.57
CA ASP A 61 13.58 0.88 27.23
C ASP A 61 14.56 1.57 26.26
N ALA A 62 14.64 1.12 25.00
CA ALA A 62 15.51 1.73 24.01
C ALA A 62 15.04 3.15 23.63
N ALA A 63 16.00 4.03 23.41
CA ALA A 63 15.72 5.35 22.87
C ALA A 63 15.02 5.23 21.52
N ILE A 64 13.96 6.01 21.31
CA ILE A 64 13.24 6.04 20.03
C ILE A 64 14.18 6.59 18.95
N SER A 65 14.63 5.70 18.06
CA SER A 65 15.45 6.04 16.92
C SER A 65 14.61 6.28 15.66
N PRO A 66 15.12 7.09 14.72
CA PRO A 66 14.55 7.17 13.39
C PRO A 66 14.61 5.82 12.67
N ILE A 67 13.60 5.59 11.82
CA ILE A 67 13.46 4.42 10.95
C ILE A 67 13.40 4.87 9.49
N HIS A 68 13.78 3.98 8.59
CA HIS A 68 13.51 4.15 7.16
C HIS A 68 12.01 4.20 6.91
N GLY A 69 11.56 5.29 6.30
CA GLY A 69 10.18 5.57 5.96
C GLY A 69 9.96 5.81 4.48
N LEU A 70 8.69 5.98 4.12
CA LEU A 70 8.20 6.30 2.79
C LEU A 70 7.17 7.43 2.85
N VAL A 71 7.26 8.36 1.92
CA VAL A 71 6.22 9.34 1.58
C VAL A 71 5.53 8.88 0.31
N LEU A 72 4.30 8.37 0.43
CA LEU A 72 3.50 7.93 -0.71
C LEU A 72 2.40 8.95 -1.04
N LEU A 73 2.19 9.19 -2.34
CA LEU A 73 1.32 10.24 -2.85
C LEU A 73 0.16 9.64 -3.67
N PHE A 74 -1.07 10.01 -3.31
CA PHE A 74 -2.28 9.62 -4.04
C PHE A 74 -3.10 10.86 -4.39
N TYR A 75 -3.29 11.09 -5.68
CA TYR A 75 -3.95 12.29 -6.21
C TYR A 75 -5.40 12.01 -6.60
N GLN A 76 -6.30 12.89 -6.19
CA GLN A 76 -7.71 12.86 -6.53
C GLN A 76 -8.15 14.20 -7.14
N SER A 77 -8.66 14.17 -8.37
CA SER A 77 -9.15 15.36 -9.08
C SER A 77 -10.68 15.50 -9.00
N PHE A 78 -11.16 16.73 -8.79
CA PHE A 78 -12.57 17.11 -8.80
C PHE A 78 -12.83 18.10 -9.94
N PHE A 79 -12.87 17.56 -11.16
CA PHE A 79 -12.99 18.26 -12.43
C PHE A 79 -13.98 19.42 -12.48
N SER A 80 -15.20 19.19 -12.01
CA SER A 80 -16.27 20.19 -12.05
C SER A 80 -16.02 21.39 -11.16
N GLU A 81 -15.08 21.29 -10.22
CA GLU A 81 -14.80 22.30 -9.21
C GLU A 81 -13.43 22.95 -9.36
N GLU A 82 -12.61 22.55 -10.35
CA GLU A 82 -11.21 22.98 -10.49
C GLU A 82 -10.40 22.76 -9.19
N ARG A 83 -10.77 21.73 -8.43
CA ARG A 83 -10.19 21.37 -7.14
C ARG A 83 -9.56 20.00 -7.19
N SER A 84 -8.61 19.77 -6.32
CA SER A 84 -8.02 18.44 -6.14
C SER A 84 -7.52 18.22 -4.72
N ILE A 85 -7.30 16.96 -4.37
CA ILE A 85 -6.71 16.56 -3.10
C ILE A 85 -5.51 15.69 -3.40
N LEU A 86 -4.38 16.04 -2.77
CA LEU A 86 -3.20 15.18 -2.71
C LEU A 86 -3.13 14.57 -1.31
N ASN A 87 -3.35 13.26 -1.25
CA ASN A 87 -3.26 12.45 -0.05
C ASN A 87 -1.81 12.00 0.13
N VAL A 88 -1.23 12.33 1.28
CA VAL A 88 0.16 12.03 1.63
C VAL A 88 0.18 11.05 2.79
N LEU A 89 0.79 9.89 2.59
CA LEU A 89 0.92 8.84 3.60
C LEU A 89 2.37 8.79 4.06
N LEU A 90 2.57 8.77 5.37
CA LEU A 90 3.85 8.42 5.99
C LEU A 90 3.77 6.98 6.44
N LEU A 91 4.62 6.12 5.87
CA LEU A 91 4.63 4.68 6.15
C LEU A 91 6.06 4.22 6.46
N PRO A 92 6.25 3.15 7.25
CA PRO A 92 7.57 2.52 7.39
C PRO A 92 8.00 1.87 6.08
N ARG A 93 9.30 1.72 5.85
CA ARG A 93 9.84 1.17 4.58
C ARG A 93 9.49 -0.29 4.32
N ASN A 94 9.13 -1.06 5.36
CA ASN A 94 8.79 -2.47 5.23
C ASN A 94 7.38 -2.72 4.66
N VAL A 95 6.58 -1.68 4.39
CA VAL A 95 5.30 -1.83 3.67
C VAL A 95 5.51 -2.34 2.25
N VAL A 96 4.60 -3.20 1.78
CA VAL A 96 4.57 -3.60 0.37
C VAL A 96 3.76 -2.58 -0.41
N ILE A 97 4.42 -1.70 -1.18
CA ILE A 97 3.77 -0.60 -1.93
C ILE A 97 2.61 -1.11 -2.80
N ARG A 98 2.73 -2.30 -3.41
CA ARG A 98 1.67 -2.92 -4.20
C ARG A 98 0.39 -3.11 -3.39
N GLU A 99 0.50 -3.61 -2.16
CA GLU A 99 -0.64 -3.83 -1.26
C GLU A 99 -1.26 -2.50 -0.82
N VAL A 100 -0.44 -1.46 -0.60
CA VAL A 100 -0.94 -0.10 -0.32
C VAL A 100 -1.81 0.40 -1.48
N GLN A 101 -1.34 0.25 -2.72
CA GLN A 101 -2.08 0.66 -3.91
C GLN A 101 -3.38 -0.15 -4.09
N GLU A 102 -3.32 -1.47 -3.91
CA GLU A 102 -4.48 -2.37 -3.99
C GLU A 102 -5.55 -2.00 -2.96
N GLU A 103 -5.17 -1.77 -1.70
CA GLU A 103 -6.10 -1.44 -0.63
C GLU A 103 -6.73 -0.05 -0.82
N ARG A 104 -5.94 0.94 -1.25
CA ARG A 104 -6.49 2.26 -1.58
C ARG A 104 -7.43 2.22 -2.77
N LYS A 105 -7.09 1.47 -3.82
CA LYS A 105 -7.98 1.24 -4.96
C LYS A 105 -9.26 0.53 -4.54
N ARG A 106 -9.18 -0.48 -3.67
CA ARG A 106 -10.35 -1.19 -3.12
C ARG A 106 -11.29 -0.23 -2.37
N ARG A 107 -10.74 0.71 -1.61
CA ARG A 107 -11.51 1.68 -0.80
C ARG A 107 -12.07 2.85 -1.60
N ASN A 108 -11.27 3.42 -2.50
CA ASN A 108 -11.56 4.69 -3.16
C ASN A 108 -11.99 4.54 -4.64
N GLY A 109 -11.86 3.34 -5.21
CA GLY A 109 -12.05 3.08 -6.64
C GLY A 109 -10.97 3.74 -7.50
N ASP A 110 -11.27 3.98 -8.77
CA ASP A 110 -10.35 4.67 -9.70
C ASP A 110 -10.36 6.21 -9.53
N LYS A 111 -10.82 6.73 -8.38
CA LYS A 111 -10.84 8.17 -8.07
C LYS A 111 -9.45 8.70 -7.69
N GLU A 112 -8.57 7.82 -7.26
CA GLU A 112 -7.20 8.16 -6.87
C GLU A 112 -6.20 7.62 -7.87
N THR A 113 -5.17 8.41 -8.16
CA THR A 113 -4.01 8.02 -8.95
C THR A 113 -2.78 8.04 -8.07
N PHE A 114 -2.04 6.93 -8.00
CA PHE A 114 -0.74 6.90 -7.35
C PHE A 114 0.25 7.75 -8.14
N ILE A 115 0.95 8.67 -7.48
CA ILE A 115 2.02 9.47 -8.09
C ILE A 115 3.35 8.85 -7.68
N GLU A 116 4.08 8.35 -8.69
CA GLU A 116 5.41 7.80 -8.48
C GLU A 116 6.43 8.93 -8.30
N THR A 117 7.10 8.92 -7.15
CA THR A 117 8.21 9.81 -6.77
C THR A 117 9.32 8.98 -6.14
N ASN A 118 10.46 9.60 -5.79
CA ASN A 118 11.36 8.97 -4.81
C ASN A 118 10.71 9.09 -3.43
N PRO A 119 10.24 7.98 -2.81
CA PRO A 119 9.46 8.07 -1.59
C PRO A 119 10.33 8.06 -0.33
N GLN A 120 11.63 7.78 -0.44
CA GLN A 120 12.47 7.43 0.72
C GLN A 120 12.64 8.60 1.68
N CYS A 121 12.40 8.37 2.97
CA CYS A 121 12.62 9.35 4.02
C CYS A 121 13.08 8.69 5.32
N SER A 122 13.37 9.51 6.33
CA SER A 122 13.61 9.09 7.71
C SER A 122 12.43 9.54 8.57
N LEU A 123 11.88 8.63 9.37
CA LEU A 123 10.74 8.90 10.25
C LEU A 123 11.05 8.41 11.65
N THR A 124 10.88 9.26 12.64
CA THR A 124 11.01 8.95 14.05
C THR A 124 9.62 8.61 14.61
N PRO A 125 9.42 7.39 15.14
CA PRO A 125 8.18 7.00 15.79
C PRO A 125 7.73 8.01 16.85
N LYS A 126 6.41 8.21 16.97
CA LYS A 126 5.77 9.11 17.96
C LYS A 126 6.14 10.60 17.81
N LYS A 127 6.96 10.99 16.84
CA LYS A 127 7.25 12.39 16.53
C LYS A 127 6.20 12.99 15.60
N ALA A 128 6.00 14.29 15.77
CA ALA A 128 5.09 15.08 14.95
C ALA A 128 5.82 15.62 13.72
N TYR A 129 5.15 15.59 12.57
CA TYR A 129 5.64 16.09 11.30
C TYR A 129 4.78 17.25 10.80
N ILE A 130 5.33 18.03 9.90
CA ILE A 130 4.65 19.11 9.17
C ILE A 130 4.93 18.91 7.68
N LEU A 131 3.87 19.04 6.87
CA LEU A 131 3.95 19.09 5.42
C LEU A 131 3.82 20.55 4.96
N SER A 132 4.67 20.96 4.02
CA SER A 132 4.62 22.29 3.40
C SER A 132 4.78 22.20 1.89
N THR A 133 4.36 23.25 1.20
CA THR A 133 4.47 23.40 -0.26
C THR A 133 4.91 24.82 -0.63
N ASP A 134 5.47 24.99 -1.83
CA ASP A 134 5.87 26.28 -2.41
C ASP A 134 4.69 27.11 -2.94
N ILE A 135 3.51 26.50 -3.09
CA ILE A 135 2.29 27.19 -3.52
C ILE A 135 1.97 28.34 -2.55
N THR A 136 1.65 29.52 -3.09
CA THR A 136 1.44 30.74 -2.30
C THR A 136 -0.01 30.97 -1.87
N ASP A 137 -0.98 30.49 -2.65
CA ASP A 137 -2.40 30.73 -2.43
C ASP A 137 -3.26 29.56 -2.91
N GLY A 138 -4.56 29.59 -2.60
CA GLY A 138 -5.48 28.59 -3.11
C GLY A 138 -5.21 27.16 -2.63
N TYR A 139 -4.64 26.96 -1.44
CA TYR A 139 -4.46 25.63 -0.88
C TYR A 139 -4.74 25.58 0.63
N ARG A 140 -4.92 24.37 1.14
CA ARG A 140 -5.00 24.08 2.57
C ARG A 140 -4.41 22.70 2.85
N ILE A 141 -3.54 22.60 3.85
CA ILE A 141 -3.04 21.32 4.36
C ILE A 141 -3.80 20.98 5.65
N ASN A 142 -4.25 19.73 5.78
CA ASN A 142 -4.87 19.22 6.99
C ASN A 142 -4.38 17.80 7.32
N PRO A 143 -4.03 17.50 8.59
CA PRO A 143 -3.84 18.46 9.68
C PRO A 143 -2.59 19.35 9.44
N THR A 144 -2.43 20.43 10.20
CA THR A 144 -1.21 21.26 10.14
C THR A 144 0.02 20.52 10.68
N SER A 145 -0.19 19.60 11.63
CA SER A 145 0.83 18.68 12.11
C SER A 145 0.20 17.34 12.49
N ALA A 146 0.92 16.24 12.27
CA ALA A 146 0.47 14.88 12.57
C ALA A 146 1.61 14.07 13.19
N ALA A 147 1.31 13.27 14.21
CA ALA A 147 2.26 12.34 14.79
C ALA A 147 2.36 11.03 13.97
N PHE A 148 3.57 10.51 13.80
CA PHE A 148 3.79 9.20 13.18
C PHE A 148 3.59 8.08 14.22
N MET A 149 2.33 7.65 14.37
CA MET A 149 1.90 6.72 15.43
C MET A 149 1.71 5.27 14.97
N ASP A 150 1.26 5.05 13.74
CA ASP A 150 0.83 3.73 13.25
C ASP A 150 2.00 2.94 12.60
N PHE A 151 3.19 3.00 13.20
CA PHE A 151 4.41 2.43 12.63
C PHE A 151 4.55 0.91 12.83
N GLN A 152 3.76 0.31 13.72
CA GLN A 152 3.74 -1.14 14.02
C GLN A 152 2.54 -1.88 13.41
N SER A 153 1.43 -1.18 13.14
CA SER A 153 0.20 -1.77 12.58
C SER A 153 -0.50 -0.73 11.70
N TYR A 154 -0.25 -0.84 10.39
CA TYR A 154 -0.71 0.12 9.38
C TYR A 154 -1.77 -0.49 8.45
N GLU A 155 -2.86 -1.00 8.99
CA GLU A 155 -3.79 -1.81 8.17
C GLU A 155 -4.65 -1.00 7.19
N ASN A 156 -4.90 0.28 7.47
CA ASN A 156 -5.91 1.06 6.74
C ASN A 156 -5.34 2.09 5.75
N TYR A 157 -4.01 2.29 5.74
CA TYR A 157 -3.31 3.24 4.86
C TYR A 157 -3.99 4.62 4.74
N PHE A 158 -4.43 5.18 5.87
CA PHE A 158 -5.03 6.51 5.90
C PHE A 158 -3.98 7.59 5.57
N PRO A 159 -4.38 8.67 4.87
CA PRO A 159 -3.48 9.79 4.66
C PRO A 159 -3.10 10.42 6.00
N THR A 160 -1.80 10.63 6.20
CA THR A 160 -1.26 11.40 7.33
C THR A 160 -1.54 12.88 7.12
N PHE A 161 -1.41 13.36 5.88
CA PHE A 161 -1.78 14.71 5.47
C PHE A 161 -2.64 14.68 4.22
N GLN A 162 -3.50 15.68 4.09
CA GLN A 162 -4.26 15.97 2.89
C GLN A 162 -3.98 17.41 2.48
N LEU A 163 -3.42 17.58 1.29
CA LEU A 163 -3.27 18.88 0.64
C LEU A 163 -4.47 19.12 -0.28
N PHE A 164 -5.36 20.00 0.14
CA PHE A 164 -6.49 20.47 -0.64
C PHE A 164 -6.04 21.62 -1.54
N LEU A 165 -6.11 21.42 -2.84
CA LEU A 165 -5.82 22.41 -3.87
C LEU A 165 -7.14 23.00 -4.34
N LEU A 166 -7.30 24.30 -4.14
CA LEU A 166 -8.51 25.08 -4.44
C LEU A 166 -8.50 25.68 -5.85
N THR A 167 -7.40 25.46 -6.59
CA THR A 167 -7.16 25.89 -7.96
C THR A 167 -6.46 24.77 -8.74
N VAL A 168 -6.39 24.91 -10.07
CA VAL A 168 -5.66 23.97 -10.93
C VAL A 168 -4.15 24.15 -10.77
N VAL A 169 -3.49 23.14 -10.22
CA VAL A 169 -2.03 23.07 -10.07
C VAL A 169 -1.48 21.95 -10.93
N LYS A 170 -0.37 22.19 -11.62
CA LYS A 170 0.30 21.20 -12.49
C LYS A 170 1.52 20.59 -11.84
N GLU A 171 2.26 21.40 -11.10
CA GLU A 171 3.46 21.00 -10.38
C GLU A 171 3.54 21.77 -9.06
N LEU A 172 4.18 21.17 -8.07
CA LEU A 172 4.49 21.79 -6.80
C LEU A 172 5.67 21.09 -6.13
N ASP A 173 6.38 21.81 -5.28
CA ASP A 173 7.32 21.23 -4.34
C ASP A 173 6.59 20.86 -3.05
N LEU A 174 6.89 19.67 -2.54
CA LEU A 174 6.49 19.24 -1.20
C LEU A 174 7.72 19.07 -0.33
N VAL A 175 7.59 19.46 0.93
CA VAL A 175 8.62 19.27 1.96
C VAL A 175 7.97 18.70 3.21
N LEU A 176 8.58 17.65 3.75
CA LEU A 176 8.23 17.05 5.04
C LEU A 176 9.34 17.35 6.06
N LYS A 177 8.94 17.79 7.26
CA LYS A 177 9.86 18.09 8.37
C LYS A 177 9.34 17.52 9.66
N GLU A 178 10.24 17.04 10.54
CA GLU A 178 9.89 16.90 11.95
C GLU A 178 9.53 18.29 12.50
N ASN A 179 8.45 18.36 13.28
CA ASN A 179 7.96 19.60 13.87
C ASN A 179 9.02 20.19 14.82
N GLY A 180 9.47 21.41 14.51
CA GLY A 180 10.55 22.09 15.23
C GLY A 180 11.95 21.85 14.66
N SER A 181 12.10 20.97 13.66
CA SER A 181 13.36 20.79 12.93
C SER A 181 13.55 21.83 11.82
N THR A 182 14.81 22.18 11.55
CA THR A 182 15.19 22.97 10.37
C THR A 182 15.50 22.10 9.16
N GLU A 183 15.77 20.81 9.37
CA GLU A 183 16.12 19.85 8.33
C GLU A 183 14.88 19.26 7.65
N ASN A 184 15.04 18.88 6.39
CA ASN A 184 13.99 18.23 5.62
C ASN A 184 14.18 16.71 5.75
N GLU A 185 13.15 15.99 6.18
CA GLU A 185 13.16 14.52 6.11
C GLU A 185 12.92 14.01 4.71
N TRP A 186 12.19 14.81 3.92
CA TRP A 186 11.88 14.52 2.53
C TRP A 186 11.54 15.81 1.79
N ASN A 187 11.98 15.88 0.53
CA ASN A 187 11.52 16.89 -0.42
C ASN A 187 11.30 16.26 -1.79
N GLY A 188 10.29 16.71 -2.50
CA GLY A 188 9.99 16.18 -3.83
C GLY A 188 9.24 17.18 -4.70
N LEU A 189 9.72 17.34 -5.93
CA LEU A 189 8.98 17.98 -7.00
C LEU A 189 7.91 16.99 -7.51
N VAL A 190 6.65 17.39 -7.45
CA VAL A 190 5.50 16.54 -7.77
C VAL A 190 4.79 17.07 -9.01
N TRP A 191 4.66 16.23 -10.03
CA TRP A 191 3.84 16.52 -11.21
C TRP A 191 2.46 15.92 -11.06
N LEU A 192 1.43 16.76 -11.08
CA LEU A 192 0.05 16.34 -10.96
C LEU A 192 -0.50 15.92 -12.33
N PRO A 193 -1.18 14.76 -12.42
CA PRO A 193 -1.84 14.34 -13.65
C PRO A 193 -2.80 15.41 -14.16
N ALA A 194 -2.82 15.61 -15.48
CA ALA A 194 -3.81 16.48 -16.09
C ALA A 194 -5.23 15.94 -15.77
N PRO A 195 -6.22 16.83 -15.63
CA PRO A 195 -7.60 16.39 -15.53
C PRO A 195 -7.95 15.55 -16.79
N VAL A 196 -8.20 14.24 -16.61
CA VAL A 196 -8.83 13.36 -17.60
C VAL A 196 -10.27 13.80 -17.93
N GLN A 197 -10.48 14.43 -19.08
CA GLN A 197 -11.82 14.69 -19.57
C GLN A 197 -12.48 13.37 -20.01
N VAL A 198 -13.48 12.92 -19.26
CA VAL A 198 -14.41 11.90 -19.78
C VAL A 198 -15.24 12.59 -20.86
N GLN A 199 -14.87 12.41 -22.12
CA GLN A 199 -15.74 12.84 -23.22
C GLN A 199 -17.07 12.09 -23.09
N PRO A 200 -18.22 12.78 -23.05
CA PRO A 200 -19.49 12.11 -23.22
C PRO A 200 -19.44 11.41 -24.57
N HIS A 201 -19.65 10.09 -24.60
CA HIS A 201 -19.90 9.40 -25.86
C HIS A 201 -21.10 10.10 -26.53
N GLY A 202 -20.82 10.87 -27.58
CA GLY A 202 -21.85 11.58 -28.33
C GLY A 202 -22.88 10.59 -28.88
N PRO A 203 -24.13 11.02 -29.11
CA PRO A 203 -25.17 10.12 -29.59
C PRO A 203 -24.73 9.49 -30.92
N VAL A 204 -24.73 8.15 -30.95
CA VAL A 204 -24.52 7.37 -32.17
C VAL A 204 -25.59 7.81 -33.17
N ALA A 205 -25.17 8.40 -34.28
CA ALA A 205 -26.08 8.80 -35.34
C ALA A 205 -26.80 7.55 -35.89
N PRO A 206 -28.12 7.60 -36.11
CA PRO A 206 -28.83 6.46 -36.69
C PRO A 206 -28.39 6.29 -38.16
N VAL A 207 -28.05 5.06 -38.51
CA VAL A 207 -27.74 4.66 -39.89
C VAL A 207 -28.99 4.90 -40.75
N PRO A 208 -28.91 5.62 -41.88
CA PRO A 208 -30.06 5.82 -42.75
C PRO A 208 -30.42 4.50 -43.43
N ALA A 209 -31.65 4.06 -43.22
CA ALA A 209 -32.27 2.99 -43.98
C ALA A 209 -32.87 3.60 -45.26
N ASP A 210 -32.25 3.37 -46.42
CA ASP A 210 -32.97 2.87 -47.60
C ASP A 210 -32.02 2.61 -48.77
N ALA A 211 -32.21 1.46 -49.43
CA ALA A 211 -32.07 1.20 -50.87
C ALA A 211 -31.85 -0.30 -51.13
N ALA A 212 -32.91 -1.09 -51.03
CA ALA A 212 -32.96 -2.40 -51.68
C ALA A 212 -34.35 -2.59 -52.30
N GLN A 213 -34.56 -2.03 -53.48
CA GLN A 213 -35.57 -2.53 -54.41
C GLN A 213 -34.94 -3.60 -55.30
N ALA A 214 -35.39 -4.85 -55.16
CA ALA A 214 -35.33 -5.85 -56.23
C ALA A 214 -36.46 -6.88 -56.03
N GLN A 215 -37.36 -6.94 -57.00
CA GLN A 215 -38.48 -7.89 -57.10
C GLN A 215 -38.02 -9.28 -57.61
N PRO A 216 -38.89 -10.32 -57.54
CA PRO A 216 -38.48 -11.68 -57.17
C PRO A 216 -38.45 -12.74 -58.30
N HIS A 217 -37.89 -13.90 -57.92
CA HIS A 217 -38.08 -15.28 -58.42
C HIS A 217 -37.15 -15.84 -59.52
N GLY A 218 -36.45 -16.93 -59.15
CA GLY A 218 -35.85 -17.95 -60.03
C GLY A 218 -34.91 -18.87 -59.24
N PRO A 219 -34.95 -20.22 -59.39
CA PRO A 219 -34.77 -21.14 -58.27
C PRO A 219 -33.32 -21.52 -57.93
N ALA A 220 -33.17 -21.92 -56.67
CA ALA A 220 -31.93 -22.33 -56.02
C ALA A 220 -31.31 -23.60 -56.61
N VAL A 221 -29.98 -23.56 -56.77
CA VAL A 221 -29.11 -24.74 -56.87
C VAL A 221 -28.10 -24.65 -55.71
N PRO A 222 -28.00 -25.66 -54.83
CA PRO A 222 -27.12 -25.57 -53.68
C PRO A 222 -25.67 -25.81 -54.10
N ILE A 223 -24.81 -24.80 -53.91
CA ILE A 223 -23.36 -24.98 -53.95
C ILE A 223 -22.91 -25.42 -52.55
N GLN A 224 -22.41 -26.65 -52.45
CA GLN A 224 -21.68 -27.15 -51.29
C GLN A 224 -20.39 -26.35 -51.11
N LEU A 225 -20.33 -25.52 -50.07
CA LEU A 225 -19.06 -24.96 -49.58
C LEU A 225 -18.32 -26.03 -48.79
N GLN A 226 -17.08 -26.28 -49.20
CA GLN A 226 -16.14 -27.16 -48.53
C GLN A 226 -15.85 -26.68 -47.10
N ALA A 227 -15.79 -27.63 -46.17
CA ALA A 227 -15.46 -27.39 -44.77
C ALA A 227 -14.00 -26.93 -44.62
N VAL A 228 -13.81 -25.79 -43.95
CA VAL A 228 -12.50 -25.32 -43.49
C VAL A 228 -12.14 -26.12 -42.22
N PRO A 229 -10.89 -26.62 -42.06
CA PRO A 229 -10.52 -27.43 -40.90
C PRO A 229 -10.45 -26.58 -39.62
N ALA A 230 -10.97 -27.13 -38.53
CA ALA A 230 -10.81 -26.58 -37.19
C ALA A 230 -9.33 -26.61 -36.75
N PRO A 231 -8.84 -25.61 -35.99
CA PRO A 231 -7.50 -25.65 -35.41
C PRO A 231 -7.39 -26.76 -34.36
N HIS A 232 -6.27 -27.48 -34.42
CA HIS A 232 -5.93 -28.62 -33.57
C HIS A 232 -5.95 -28.29 -32.08
N GLN A 233 -6.72 -29.08 -31.30
CA GLN A 233 -6.58 -29.16 -29.85
C GLN A 233 -5.26 -29.88 -29.49
N PRO A 234 -4.49 -29.40 -28.51
CA PRO A 234 -3.35 -30.15 -27.96
C PRO A 234 -3.82 -31.41 -27.21
N ALA A 235 -3.08 -32.50 -27.35
CA ALA A 235 -3.32 -33.77 -26.68
C ALA A 235 -3.26 -33.64 -25.13
N PRO A 236 -4.04 -34.45 -24.38
CA PRO A 236 -4.02 -34.42 -22.92
C PRO A 236 -2.71 -35.00 -22.38
N GLN A 237 -2.12 -34.30 -21.41
CA GLN A 237 -0.94 -34.78 -20.67
C GLN A 237 -1.31 -35.90 -19.68
N PRO A 238 -0.41 -36.86 -19.41
CA PRO A 238 -0.67 -37.94 -18.47
C PRO A 238 -0.74 -37.44 -17.02
N ALA A 239 -1.68 -38.02 -16.25
CA ALA A 239 -1.92 -37.69 -14.86
C ALA A 239 -0.70 -37.98 -13.98
N GLY A 240 -0.14 -36.92 -13.38
CA GLY A 240 0.79 -37.01 -12.25
C GLY A 240 0.05 -37.39 -10.95
N PRO A 241 0.77 -37.87 -9.92
CA PRO A 241 0.17 -38.33 -8.68
C PRO A 241 -0.55 -37.20 -7.95
N ALA A 242 -1.71 -37.52 -7.38
CA ALA A 242 -2.59 -36.60 -6.67
C ALA A 242 -1.86 -35.83 -5.57
N GLN A 243 -1.83 -34.49 -5.69
CA GLN A 243 -1.46 -33.63 -4.58
C GLN A 243 -2.61 -33.61 -3.58
N VAL A 244 -2.31 -34.09 -2.38
CA VAL A 244 -3.17 -33.95 -1.19
C VAL A 244 -3.24 -32.46 -0.85
N GLN A 245 -4.47 -31.95 -0.82
CA GLN A 245 -4.81 -30.59 -0.42
C GLN A 245 -4.53 -30.42 1.09
N PRO A 246 -3.61 -29.53 1.53
CA PRO A 246 -3.51 -29.24 2.95
C PRO A 246 -4.73 -28.38 3.32
N HIS A 247 -5.52 -28.88 4.27
CA HIS A 247 -6.57 -28.14 4.94
C HIS A 247 -5.98 -26.83 5.49
N GLY A 248 -6.52 -25.69 5.08
CA GLY A 248 -6.16 -24.40 5.64
C GLY A 248 -6.49 -24.35 7.14
N PRO A 249 -5.67 -23.74 7.99
CA PRO A 249 -6.04 -23.54 9.38
C PRO A 249 -7.22 -22.57 9.46
N ALA A 250 -8.19 -22.93 10.31
CA ALA A 250 -9.34 -22.12 10.64
C ALA A 250 -8.91 -20.77 11.23
N ALA A 251 -9.67 -19.72 10.92
CA ALA A 251 -9.48 -18.39 11.49
C ALA A 251 -9.56 -18.43 13.02
N PRO A 252 -8.64 -17.80 13.76
CA PRO A 252 -8.82 -17.62 15.20
C PRO A 252 -9.87 -16.54 15.46
N THR A 253 -10.93 -16.99 16.13
CA THR A 253 -12.03 -16.24 16.71
C THR A 253 -11.55 -15.24 17.77
N ALA A 254 -12.06 -14.00 17.67
CA ALA A 254 -12.27 -12.97 18.70
C ALA A 254 -11.30 -12.90 19.91
N VAL A 255 -10.52 -11.84 19.96
CA VAL A 255 -9.89 -11.35 21.20
C VAL A 255 -10.96 -10.74 22.11
N VAL A 256 -11.23 -11.41 23.23
CA VAL A 256 -11.94 -10.86 24.38
C VAL A 256 -10.97 -9.97 25.16
N ARG A 257 -11.28 -8.68 25.29
CA ARG A 257 -10.60 -7.76 26.22
C ARG A 257 -11.02 -8.07 27.66
N PRO A 258 -10.11 -8.17 28.64
CA PRO A 258 -10.47 -8.02 30.04
C PRO A 258 -10.66 -6.54 30.36
N SER A 259 -11.84 -6.19 30.86
CA SER A 259 -12.13 -4.90 31.48
C SER A 259 -11.33 -4.78 32.77
N VAL A 260 -10.41 -3.81 32.84
CA VAL A 260 -9.82 -3.39 34.11
C VAL A 260 -10.76 -2.36 34.73
N HIS A 261 -11.31 -2.70 35.90
CA HIS A 261 -12.02 -1.78 36.76
C HIS A 261 -10.98 -0.87 37.43
N GLU A 262 -11.07 0.44 37.22
CA GLU A 262 -10.38 1.42 38.06
C GLU A 262 -11.08 1.44 39.42
N ASP A 263 -10.47 0.80 40.42
CA ASP A 263 -10.81 1.01 41.81
C ASP A 263 -10.00 2.19 42.36
N GLU A 264 -10.77 3.17 42.79
CA GLU A 264 -10.47 4.39 43.52
C GLU A 264 -9.59 4.10 44.75
N LEU A 265 -8.36 4.63 44.78
CA LEU A 265 -7.61 4.82 46.01
C LEU A 265 -7.45 6.31 46.29
N GLU A 266 -8.41 6.86 47.05
CA GLU A 266 -8.17 8.03 47.89
C GLU A 266 -7.04 7.71 48.87
N LEU A 267 -6.07 8.61 49.01
CA LEU A 267 -5.33 8.74 50.26
C LEU A 267 -5.21 10.22 50.65
N ARG A 268 -5.71 10.48 51.85
CA ARG A 268 -5.32 11.61 52.71
C ARG A 268 -3.83 11.58 53.01
#